data_AF-A0AAW8TIU6-F1
#
_entry.id   AF-A0AAW8TIU6-F1
#
_cell.length_a   1.000
_cell.length_b   1.000
_cell.length_c   1.000
_cell.angle_alpha   90.00
_cell.angle_beta   90.00
_cell.angle_gamma   90.00
#
_symmetry.space_group_name_H-M   'P 1'
#
loop_
_entity.id
_entity.type
_entity.pdbx_description
1 polymer ?
#
loop_
_entity_poly.entity_id
_entity_poly.type
_entity_poly.pdbx_seq_one_letter_code
_entity_poly.pdbx_strand_id
1 'polypeptide(L)'
;MILEYNKKLSSCTKQELILMLQGEDENKQKLVKILDKAYEDCENDAEDPVYPHYQSQYKQGYLRGIETAENIVKIFYRFDNKEVPQ
;
A
#
# COMPACT_ATOMS: atom_id res chain seq x y z
N MET A 1 9.87 -1.11 9.49
CA MET A 1 9.65 -0.47 10.80
C MET A 1 8.65 0.64 10.59
N ILE A 2 7.43 0.49 11.12
CA ILE A 2 6.41 1.55 11.12
C ILE A 2 6.73 2.44 12.32
N LEU A 3 6.89 3.74 12.10
CA LEU A 3 7.18 4.69 13.18
C LEU A 3 5.88 5.08 13.87
N GLU A 4 5.59 4.47 15.03
CA GLU A 4 4.50 4.92 15.90
C GLU A 4 4.98 6.07 16.79
N TYR A 5 4.38 7.25 16.62
CA TYR A 5 4.68 8.42 17.44
C TYR A 5 3.54 8.71 18.43
N ASN A 6 3.81 8.49 19.72
CA ASN A 6 2.87 8.74 20.82
C ASN A 6 2.97 10.16 21.44
N LYS A 7 3.76 11.05 20.85
CA LYS A 7 4.03 12.41 21.39
C LYS A 7 3.10 13.43 20.73
N LYS A 8 2.53 14.37 21.51
CA LYS A 8 1.69 15.45 20.95
C LYS A 8 2.52 16.31 19.99
N LEU A 9 2.01 16.55 18.78
CA LEU A 9 2.68 17.35 17.74
C LEU A 9 3.13 18.74 18.23
N SER A 10 2.36 19.36 19.12
CA SER A 10 2.67 20.67 19.72
C SER A 10 3.94 20.69 20.59
N SER A 11 4.47 19.52 20.95
CA SER A 11 5.66 19.36 21.79
C SER A 11 6.87 18.82 21.02
N CYS A 12 6.74 18.70 19.71
CA CYS A 12 7.81 18.23 18.83
C CYS A 12 8.69 19.38 18.37
N THR A 13 10.00 19.16 18.36
CA THR A 13 10.95 20.08 17.73
C THR A 13 10.78 20.05 16.22
N LYS A 14 11.26 21.10 15.53
CA LYS A 14 11.25 21.16 14.05
C LYS A 14 11.93 19.92 13.43
N GLN A 15 13.02 19.43 14.03
CA GLN A 15 13.73 18.25 13.55
C GLN A 15 12.92 16.96 13.74
N GLU A 16 12.24 16.81 14.89
CA GLU A 16 11.35 15.66 15.13
C GLU A 16 10.19 15.63 14.12
N LEU A 17 9.60 16.79 13.81
CA LEU A 17 8.52 16.90 12.82
C LEU A 17 9.01 16.57 11.40
N ILE A 18 10.22 16.98 11.03
CA ILE A 18 10.82 16.62 9.72
C ILE A 18 11.03 15.11 9.62
N LEU A 19 11.55 14.48 10.68
CA LEU A 19 11.73 13.02 10.74
C LEU A 19 10.41 12.26 10.63
N MET A 20 9.35 12.75 11.28
CA MET A 20 8.00 12.17 11.15
C MET A 20 7.50 12.22 9.71
N LEU A 21 7.66 13.37 9.03
CA LEU A 21 7.24 13.53 7.64
C LEU A 21 8.03 12.62 6.68
N GLN A 22 9.35 12.52 6.87
CA GLN A 22 10.19 11.61 6.09
C GLN A 22 9.80 10.14 6.32
N GLY A 23 9.54 9.77 7.58
CA GLY A 23 9.07 8.44 7.95
C GLY A 23 7.72 8.09 7.31
N GLU A 24 6.78 9.04 7.27
CA GLU A 24 5.48 8.87 6.61
C GLU A 24 5.63 8.65 5.10
N ASP A 25 6.50 9.41 4.42
CA ASP A 25 6.74 9.22 2.99
C ASP A 25 7.38 7.86 2.68
N GLU A 26 8.33 7.41 3.51
CA GLU A 26 8.88 6.06 3.40
C GLU A 26 7.84 4.97 3.67
N ASN A 27 6.95 5.16 4.66
CA ASN A 27 5.89 4.21 5.00
C ASN A 27 4.90 4.09 3.84
N LYS A 28 4.53 5.22 3.23
CA LYS A 28 3.69 5.27 2.02
C LYS A 28 4.29 4.42 0.90
N GLN A 29 5.57 4.57 0.59
CA GLN A 29 6.23 3.77 -0.45
C GLN A 29 6.31 2.27 -0.10
N LYS A 30 6.56 1.94 1.17
CA LYS A 30 6.62 0.53 1.64
C LYS A 30 5.25 -0.14 1.55
N LEU A 31 4.18 0.56 1.90
CA LEU A 31 2.80 0.06 1.81
C LEU A 31 2.42 -0.31 0.38
N VAL A 32 2.72 0.55 -0.59
CA VAL A 32 2.47 0.26 -2.01
C VAL A 32 3.22 -0.99 -2.45
N LYS A 33 4.53 -1.09 -2.15
CA LYS A 33 5.33 -2.27 -2.51
C LYS A 33 4.83 -3.58 -1.89
N ILE A 34 4.29 -3.54 -0.68
CA ILE A 34 3.71 -4.73 -0.03
C ILE A 34 2.46 -5.18 -0.80
N LEU A 35 1.63 -4.24 -1.24
CA LEU A 35 0.42 -4.53 -2.00
C LEU A 35 0.76 -5.07 -3.39
N ASP A 36 1.70 -4.43 -4.10
CA ASP A 36 2.19 -4.89 -5.41
C ASP A 36 2.73 -6.33 -5.31
N LYS A 37 3.56 -6.60 -4.30
CA LYS A 37 4.12 -7.94 -4.07
C LYS A 37 3.03 -8.97 -3.75
N ALA A 38 2.07 -8.64 -2.90
CA ALA A 38 0.96 -9.55 -2.56
C ALA A 38 0.09 -9.87 -3.79
N TYR A 39 -0.03 -8.91 -4.72
CA TYR A 39 -0.71 -9.10 -6.00
C TYR A 39 0.10 -10.05 -6.90
N GLU A 40 1.40 -9.80 -7.09
CA GLU A 40 2.30 -10.67 -7.87
C GLU A 40 2.38 -12.10 -7.32
N ASP A 41 2.52 -12.26 -5.99
CA ASP A 41 2.58 -13.57 -5.34
C ASP A 41 1.28 -14.36 -5.61
N CYS A 42 0.13 -13.69 -5.65
CA CYS A 42 -1.15 -14.33 -5.94
C CYS A 42 -1.35 -14.63 -7.44
N GLU A 43 -0.88 -13.77 -8.35
CA GLU A 43 -0.89 -14.09 -9.79
C GLU A 43 0.00 -15.31 -10.10
N ASN A 44 1.16 -15.39 -9.44
CA ASN A 44 2.13 -16.48 -9.62
C ASN A 44 1.79 -17.78 -8.86
N ASP A 45 0.70 -17.81 -8.08
CA ASP A 45 0.19 -19.07 -7.51
C ASP A 45 -0.05 -20.06 -8.64
N ALA A 46 0.69 -21.17 -8.58
CA ALA A 46 0.73 -22.21 -9.60
C ALA A 46 -0.68 -22.58 -10.07
N GLU A 47 -0.88 -22.60 -11.39
CA GLU A 47 -2.14 -23.06 -11.97
C GLU A 47 -2.42 -24.49 -11.53
N ASP A 48 -3.68 -24.77 -11.19
CA ASP A 48 -4.13 -26.13 -10.93
C ASP A 48 -3.97 -26.94 -12.24
N PRO A 49 -3.14 -27.99 -12.25
CA PRO A 49 -2.90 -28.78 -13.46
C PRO A 49 -4.15 -29.54 -13.94
N VAL A 50 -5.16 -29.71 -13.07
CA VAL A 50 -6.45 -30.36 -13.39
C VAL A 50 -7.43 -29.37 -14.01
N TYR A 51 -7.35 -28.09 -13.65
CA TYR A 51 -8.25 -27.03 -14.11
C TYR A 51 -7.47 -25.80 -14.59
N PRO A 52 -6.94 -25.84 -15.83
CA PRO A 52 -6.20 -24.72 -16.39
C PRO A 52 -7.05 -23.45 -16.41
N HIS A 53 -6.46 -22.32 -16.03
CA HIS A 53 -7.11 -21.02 -15.92
C HIS A 53 -8.26 -20.92 -14.89
N TYR A 54 -8.48 -21.94 -14.05
CA TYR A 54 -9.46 -21.84 -12.97
C TYR A 54 -8.95 -20.90 -11.89
N GLN A 55 -9.65 -19.79 -11.71
CA GLN A 55 -9.50 -18.96 -10.53
C GLN A 55 -10.57 -19.36 -9.52
N SER A 56 -10.13 -19.87 -8.37
CA SER A 56 -11.06 -20.15 -7.27
C SER A 56 -11.78 -18.86 -6.84
N GLN A 57 -13.00 -18.99 -6.33
CA GLN A 57 -13.73 -17.84 -5.75
C GLN A 57 -12.91 -17.14 -4.65
N TYR A 58 -12.09 -17.92 -3.93
CA TYR A 58 -11.15 -17.39 -2.95
C TYR A 58 -10.08 -16.52 -3.61
N LYS A 59 -9.43 -16.98 -4.69
CA LYS A 59 -8.42 -16.23 -5.44
C LYS A 59 -9.00 -14.94 -6.02
N GLN A 60 -10.20 -15.00 -6.61
CA GLN A 60 -10.90 -13.82 -7.12
C GLN A 60 -11.25 -12.82 -6.02
N GLY A 61 -11.77 -13.30 -4.89
CA GLY A 61 -12.10 -12.45 -3.74
C GLY A 61 -10.87 -11.80 -3.12
N TYR A 62 -9.76 -12.55 -3.01
CA TYR A 62 -8.50 -12.07 -2.47
C TYR A 62 -7.87 -10.99 -3.36
N LEU A 63 -7.76 -11.23 -4.68
CA LEU A 63 -7.24 -10.25 -5.64
C LEU A 63 -8.06 -8.96 -5.65
N ARG A 64 -9.40 -9.08 -5.64
CA ARG A 64 -10.29 -7.91 -5.54
C ARG A 64 -10.10 -7.15 -4.22
N GLY A 65 -9.82 -7.87 -3.13
CA GLY A 65 -9.49 -7.28 -1.83
C GLY A 65 -8.19 -6.48 -1.87
N ILE A 66 -7.15 -7.02 -2.50
CA ILE A 66 -5.86 -6.34 -2.70
C ILE A 66 -6.05 -5.08 -3.54
N GLU A 67 -6.72 -5.19 -4.69
CA GLU A 67 -6.99 -4.05 -5.58
C GLU A 67 -7.78 -2.94 -4.85
N THR A 68 -8.75 -3.33 -4.02
CA THR A 68 -9.51 -2.38 -3.19
C THR A 68 -8.61 -1.69 -2.16
N ALA A 69 -7.75 -2.44 -1.48
CA ALA A 69 -6.82 -1.89 -0.50
C ALA A 69 -5.80 -0.93 -1.16
N GLU A 70 -5.28 -1.30 -2.32
CA GLU A 70 -4.37 -0.46 -3.12
C GLU A 70 -5.04 0.85 -3.53
N ASN A 71 -6.29 0.79 -4.02
CA ASN A 71 -7.05 1.99 -4.37
C ASN A 71 -7.31 2.90 -3.17
N ILE A 72 -7.63 2.34 -1.99
CA ILE A 72 -7.79 3.12 -0.76
C ILE A 72 -6.49 3.85 -0.40
N VAL A 73 -5.34 3.16 -0.46
CA VAL A 73 -4.03 3.74 -0.19
C VAL A 73 -3.69 4.83 -1.22
N LYS A 74 -3.95 4.58 -2.51
CA LYS A 74 -3.75 5.55 -3.60
C LYS A 74 -4.54 6.84 -3.37
N ILE A 75 -5.82 6.72 -3.01
CA ILE A 75 -6.72 7.85 -2.72
C ILE A 75 -6.26 8.60 -1.46
N PHE A 76 -6.00 7.88 -0.37
CA PHE A 76 -5.58 8.47 0.91
C PHE A 76 -4.33 9.33 0.74
N TYR A 77 -3.35 8.83 -0.02
CA TYR A 77 -2.09 9.52 -0.28
C TYR A 77 -2.10 10.40 -1.54
N ARG A 78 -3.26 10.57 -2.19
CA ARG A 78 -3.46 11.41 -3.39
C ARG A 78 -2.48 11.10 -4.53
N PHE A 79 -2.15 9.84 -4.77
CA PHE A 79 -1.24 9.46 -5.86
C PHE A 79 -1.78 9.85 -7.26
N ASP A 80 -3.09 10.02 -7.41
CA ASP A 80 -3.73 10.43 -8.68
C ASP A 80 -3.71 11.94 -8.95
N ASN A 81 -3.29 12.78 -7.99
CA ASN A 81 -3.05 14.19 -8.28
C ASN A 81 -1.67 14.34 -8.94
N LYS A 82 -1.58 13.89 -10.20
CA LYS A 82 -0.63 14.49 -11.13
C LYS A 82 -0.94 15.98 -11.15
N GLU A 83 0.04 16.74 -10.67
CA GLU A 83 0.32 18.14 -10.97
C GLU A 83 -0.83 18.87 -11.65
N VAL A 84 -1.59 19.66 -10.87
CA VAL A 84 -2.25 20.83 -11.47
C VAL A 84 -1.11 21.77 -11.88
N PRO A 85 -0.88 22.00 -13.20
CA PRO A 85 0.03 23.05 -13.61
C PRO A 85 -0.53 24.38 -13.13
N GLN A 86 0.39 25.24 -12.70
CA GLN A 86 0.18 26.57 -12.07
C GLN A 86 -0.96 27.41 -12.64
#